data_AF-A0A410Q3T5-F1
#
_entry.id   AF-A0A410Q3T5-F1
#
_cell.length_a   1.000
_cell.length_b   1.000
_cell.length_c   1.000
_cell.angle_alpha   90.00
_cell.angle_beta   90.00
_cell.angle_gamma   90.00
#
_symmetry.space_group_name_H-M   'P 1'
#
loop_
_entity.id
_entity.type
_entity.pdbx_description
1 polymer ?
#
loop_
_entity_poly.entity_id
_entity_poly.type
_entity_poly.pdbx_seq_one_letter_code
_entity_poly.pdbx_strand_id
1 'polypeptide(L)'
;MNKKLLCIKLIHTIIWVFFVVVIFYILFAGIFDRVNVYTFIAIGLVIIEGLILLLFGWRCPLTVVGERYTDDHEIGFDIFLPKWIAKNNKAILGAFFGIGVIIVILRLLNIF
;
A
#
# COMPACT_ATOMS: atom_id res chain seq x y z
N MET A 1 -25.60 -4.74 5.86
CA MET A 1 -24.28 -5.05 5.27
C MET A 1 -23.96 -6.52 5.52
N ASN A 2 -23.58 -7.28 4.50
CA ASN A 2 -23.28 -8.71 4.63
C ASN A 2 -22.05 -8.91 5.56
N LYS A 3 -22.11 -9.86 6.52
CA LYS A 3 -21.01 -10.13 7.48
C LYS A 3 -19.68 -10.43 6.77
N LYS A 4 -19.75 -11.08 5.58
CA LYS A 4 -18.59 -11.38 4.74
C LYS A 4 -17.92 -10.11 4.20
N LEU A 5 -18.72 -9.14 3.73
CA LEU A 5 -18.21 -7.86 3.23
C LEU A 5 -17.58 -7.02 4.34
N LEU A 6 -18.16 -7.04 5.55
CA LEU A 6 -17.57 -6.38 6.71
C LEU A 6 -16.19 -6.97 7.07
N CYS A 7 -16.05 -8.29 7.01
CA CYS A 7 -14.77 -8.97 7.23
C CYS A 7 -13.72 -8.54 6.19
N ILE A 8 -14.09 -8.50 4.90
CA ILE A 8 -13.21 -8.04 3.83
C ILE A 8 -12.77 -6.59 4.08
N LYS A 9 -13.71 -5.70 4.43
CA LYS A 9 -13.38 -4.30 4.76
C LYS A 9 -12.38 -4.17 5.89
N LEU A 10 -12.57 -4.93 6.97
CA LEU A 10 -11.66 -4.90 8.11
C LEU A 10 -10.27 -5.40 7.72
N ILE A 11 -10.19 -6.56 7.06
CA ILE A 11 -8.92 -7.15 6.62
C ILE A 11 -8.20 -6.19 5.68
N HIS A 12 -8.90 -5.63 4.69
CA HIS A 12 -8.32 -4.66 3.75
C HIS A 12 -7.79 -3.44 4.49
N THR A 13 -8.55 -2.89 5.44
CA THR A 13 -8.13 -1.73 6.21
C THR A 13 -6.87 -2.03 7.05
N ILE A 14 -6.79 -3.22 7.66
CA ILE A 14 -5.61 -3.64 8.44
C ILE A 14 -4.37 -3.75 7.54
N ILE A 15 -4.50 -4.43 6.40
CA ILE A 15 -3.42 -4.57 5.41
C ILE A 15 -2.99 -3.19 4.91
N TRP A 16 -3.95 -2.31 4.63
CA TRP A 16 -3.68 -0.94 4.21
C TRP A 16 -2.88 -0.17 5.26
N VAL A 17 -3.30 -0.17 6.53
CA VAL A 17 -2.55 0.48 7.62
C VAL A 17 -1.13 -0.09 7.74
N PHE A 18 -0.98 -1.42 7.63
CA PHE A 18 0.32 -2.06 7.64
C PHE A 18 1.24 -1.50 6.55
N PHE A 19 0.79 -1.45 5.29
CA PHE A 19 1.60 -0.91 4.19
C PHE A 19 1.89 0.59 4.33
N VAL A 20 0.93 1.37 4.86
CA VAL A 20 1.17 2.78 5.19
C VAL A 20 2.37 2.89 6.14
N VAL A 21 2.37 2.15 7.25
CA VAL A 21 3.48 2.18 8.22
C VAL A 21 4.80 1.73 7.59
N VAL A 22 4.79 0.70 6.74
CA VAL A 22 5.98 0.20 6.03
C VAL A 22 6.57 1.28 5.12
N ILE A 23 5.74 2.00 4.35
CA ILE A 23 6.20 3.08 3.46
C ILE A 23 6.79 4.25 4.27
N PHE A 24 6.14 4.64 5.37
CA PHE A 24 6.69 5.66 6.27
C PHE A 24 8.00 5.21 6.92
N TYR A 25 8.14 3.92 7.25
CA TYR A 25 9.40 3.37 7.75
C TYR A 25 10.53 3.45 6.71
N ILE A 26 10.26 3.17 5.43
CA ILE A 26 11.26 3.30 4.36
C ILE A 26 11.74 4.76 4.25
N LEU A 27 10.81 5.71 4.26
CA LEU A 27 11.13 7.14 4.27
C LEU A 27 11.98 7.53 5.48
N PHE A 28 11.56 7.10 6.67
CA PHE A 28 12.31 7.35 7.91
C PHE A 28 13.72 6.75 7.84
N ALA A 29 13.84 5.49 7.43
CA ALA A 29 15.14 4.82 7.31
C ALA A 29 16.07 5.50 6.31
N GLY A 30 15.53 5.99 5.19
CA GLY A 30 16.29 6.77 4.21
C GLY A 30 16.75 8.13 4.76
N ILE A 31 15.87 8.87 5.43
CA ILE A 31 16.17 10.22 5.96
C ILE A 31 17.17 10.18 7.13
N PHE A 32 17.04 9.20 8.03
CA PHE A 32 17.85 9.11 9.24
C PHE A 32 19.13 8.27 9.08
N ASP A 33 19.49 7.90 7.84
CA ASP A 33 20.62 7.02 7.55
C ASP A 33 20.61 5.69 8.32
N ARG A 34 19.42 5.12 8.46
CA ARG A 34 19.23 3.81 9.10
C ARG A 34 18.81 2.78 8.08
N VAL A 35 19.44 2.83 6.91
CA VAL A 35 19.22 1.83 5.86
C VAL A 35 19.78 0.50 6.34
N ASN A 36 18.89 -0.43 6.65
CA ASN A 36 19.24 -1.74 7.15
C ASN A 36 18.54 -2.83 6.32
N VAL A 37 18.79 -4.10 6.66
CA VAL A 37 18.15 -5.25 5.98
C VAL A 37 16.62 -5.14 6.04
N TYR A 38 16.05 -4.60 7.12
CA TYR A 38 14.60 -4.39 7.23
C TYR A 38 14.07 -3.36 6.23
N THR A 39 14.85 -2.34 5.86
CA THR A 39 14.48 -1.39 4.80
C THR A 39 14.35 -2.08 3.45
N PHE A 40 15.28 -2.99 3.11
CA PHE A 40 15.19 -3.77 1.88
C PHE A 40 14.02 -4.75 1.88
N ILE A 41 13.76 -5.41 3.02
CA ILE A 41 12.58 -6.28 3.19
C ILE A 41 11.29 -5.47 3.01
N ALA A 42 11.21 -4.28 3.63
CA ALA A 42 10.09 -3.36 3.48
C ALA A 42 9.86 -2.95 2.02
N ILE A 43 10.93 -2.58 1.31
CA ILE A 43 10.87 -2.26 -0.12
C ILE A 43 10.37 -3.45 -0.92
N GLY A 44 10.92 -4.65 -0.67
CA GLY A 44 10.50 -5.88 -1.32
C GLY A 44 9.02 -6.20 -1.12
N LEU A 45 8.51 -6.05 0.11
CA LEU A 45 7.09 -6.24 0.41
C LEU A 45 6.19 -5.31 -0.41
N VAL A 46 6.54 -4.02 -0.51
CA VAL A 46 5.77 -3.04 -1.29
C VAL A 46 5.84 -3.34 -2.78
N ILE A 47 6.98 -3.80 -3.29
CA ILE A 47 7.14 -4.21 -4.71
C ILE A 47 6.27 -5.44 -5.01
N ILE A 48 6.26 -6.44 -4.13
CA ILE A 48 5.45 -7.65 -4.29
C ILE A 48 3.97 -7.27 -4.33
N GLU A 49 3.50 -6.43 -3.41
CA GLU A 49 2.13 -5.93 -3.43
C GLU A 49 1.82 -5.15 -4.72
N GLY A 50 2.74 -4.26 -5.14
CA GLY A 50 2.63 -3.54 -6.41
C GLY A 50 2.51 -4.48 -7.63
N LEU A 51 3.25 -5.57 -7.63
CA LEU A 51 3.20 -6.59 -8.68
C LEU A 51 1.87 -7.35 -8.66
N ILE A 52 1.36 -7.70 -7.47
CA ILE A 52 0.03 -8.30 -7.31
C ILE A 52 -1.03 -7.35 -7.87
N LEU A 53 -0.98 -6.06 -7.52
CA LEU A 53 -1.91 -5.07 -8.08
C LEU A 53 -1.82 -5.00 -9.61
N LEU A 54 -0.62 -5.04 -10.18
CA LEU A 54 -0.42 -5.03 -11.63
C LEU A 54 -1.05 -6.27 -12.30
N LEU A 55 -0.85 -7.46 -11.74
CA LEU A 55 -1.43 -8.71 -12.23
C LEU A 55 -2.98 -8.70 -12.19
N PHE A 56 -3.56 -8.03 -11.20
CA PHE A 56 -5.00 -7.88 -11.03
C PHE A 56 -5.56 -6.58 -11.66
N GLY A 57 -4.84 -5.97 -12.60
CA GLY A 57 -5.34 -4.81 -13.37
C GLY A 57 -5.52 -3.55 -12.52
N TRP A 58 -4.56 -3.30 -11.62
CA TRP A 58 -4.59 -2.24 -10.61
C TRP A 58 -5.71 -2.38 -9.58
N ARG A 59 -6.31 -3.56 -9.41
CA ARG A 59 -7.30 -3.82 -8.35
C ARG A 59 -6.68 -4.74 -7.29
N CYS A 60 -6.98 -4.50 -6.01
CA CYS A 60 -6.56 -5.43 -4.98
C CYS A 60 -7.33 -6.75 -5.17
N PRO A 61 -6.70 -7.92 -4.95
CA PRO A 61 -7.41 -9.21 -5.06
C PRO A 61 -8.61 -9.28 -4.10
N LEU A 62 -8.52 -8.62 -2.94
CA LEU A 62 -9.63 -8.46 -2.00
C LEU A 62 -10.82 -7.68 -2.57
N THR A 63 -10.56 -6.69 -3.43
CA THR A 63 -11.61 -5.93 -4.13
C THR A 63 -12.36 -6.86 -5.08
N VAL A 64 -11.65 -7.65 -5.88
CA VAL A 64 -12.25 -8.62 -6.84
C VAL A 64 -13.08 -9.68 -6.12
N VAL A 65 -12.62 -10.15 -4.96
CA VAL A 65 -13.39 -11.06 -4.11
C VAL A 65 -14.61 -10.36 -3.50
N GLY A 66 -14.45 -9.11 -3.06
CA GLY A 66 -15.51 -8.28 -2.48
C GLY A 66 -16.66 -7.97 -3.45
N GLU A 67 -16.36 -7.78 -4.73
CA GLU A 67 -17.36 -7.56 -5.79
C GLU A 67 -18.39 -8.70 -5.87
N ARG A 68 -18.05 -9.93 -5.45
CA ARG A 68 -18.99 -11.06 -5.44
C ARG A 68 -19.99 -11.03 -4.28
N TYR A 69 -19.80 -10.12 -3.33
CA TYR A 69 -20.60 -10.04 -2.09
C TYR A 69 -21.40 -8.74 -1.97
N THR A 70 -21.37 -7.87 -2.99
CA THR A 70 -22.08 -6.58 -3.03
C THR A 70 -22.43 -6.19 -4.48
N ASP A 71 -23.61 -5.62 -4.68
CA ASP A 71 -24.00 -5.01 -5.96
C ASP A 71 -23.55 -3.53 -6.07
N ASP A 72 -23.07 -2.98 -4.95
CA ASP A 72 -22.50 -1.63 -4.88
C ASP A 72 -20.98 -1.67 -5.09
N HIS A 73 -20.55 -1.20 -6.27
CA HIS A 73 -19.14 -1.14 -6.70
C HIS A 73 -18.56 0.28 -6.60
N GLU A 74 -19.07 1.12 -5.71
CA GLU A 74 -18.52 2.45 -5.47
C GLU A 74 -17.04 2.41 -5.04
N ILE A 75 -16.29 3.46 -5.38
CA ILE A 75 -14.86 3.56 -5.00
C ILE A 75 -14.73 3.52 -3.47
N GLY A 76 -13.97 2.55 -2.97
CA GLY A 76 -13.76 2.34 -1.53
C GLY A 76 -14.84 1.49 -0.85
N PHE A 77 -15.69 0.78 -1.62
CA PHE A 77 -16.68 -0.14 -1.06
C PHE A 77 -16.06 -1.29 -0.24
N ASP A 78 -14.77 -1.58 -0.42
CA ASP A 78 -14.04 -2.70 0.15
C ASP A 78 -13.05 -2.29 1.26
N ILE A 79 -13.02 -1.01 1.65
CA ILE A 79 -12.14 -0.48 2.70
C ILE A 79 -12.88 0.55 3.57
N PHE A 80 -12.50 0.68 4.85
CA PHE A 80 -13.01 1.76 5.71
C PHE A 80 -12.21 3.04 5.50
N LEU A 81 -12.40 3.69 4.36
CA LEU A 81 -11.69 4.91 3.98
C LEU A 81 -12.63 5.93 3.30
N PRO A 82 -12.44 7.25 3.48
CA PRO A 82 -13.16 8.25 2.70
C PRO A 82 -12.93 8.04 1.20
N LYS A 83 -13.97 8.22 0.38
CA LYS A 83 -13.92 8.02 -1.09
C LYS A 83 -12.75 8.74 -1.77
N TRP A 84 -12.44 9.96 -1.31
CA TRP A 84 -11.32 10.74 -1.83
C TRP A 84 -9.96 10.09 -1.54
N ILE A 85 -9.77 9.56 -0.33
CA ILE A 85 -8.52 8.86 0.02
C ILE A 85 -8.46 7.56 -0.77
N ALA A 86 -9.53 6.76 -0.82
CA ALA A 86 -9.57 5.51 -1.59
C ALA A 86 -9.24 5.72 -3.07
N LYS A 87 -9.71 6.82 -3.68
CA LYS A 87 -9.41 7.19 -5.07
C LYS A 87 -7.93 7.54 -5.28
N ASN A 88 -7.34 8.31 -4.36
CA ASN A 88 -5.97 8.83 -4.52
C ASN A 88 -4.90 7.95 -3.84
N ASN A 89 -5.30 6.93 -3.10
CA ASN A 89 -4.41 6.14 -2.24
C ASN A 89 -3.19 5.59 -2.99
N LYS A 90 -3.41 5.04 -4.19
CA LYS A 90 -2.34 4.46 -5.01
C LYS A 90 -1.30 5.50 -5.41
N ALA A 91 -1.76 6.69 -5.80
CA ALA A 91 -0.87 7.79 -6.19
C ALA A 91 -0.10 8.35 -4.99
N ILE A 92 -0.80 8.55 -3.87
CA ILE A 92 -0.20 9.08 -2.63
C ILE A 92 0.85 8.12 -2.08
N LEU A 93 0.49 6.86 -1.84
CA LEU A 93 1.41 5.86 -1.30
C LEU A 93 2.52 5.50 -2.30
N GLY A 94 2.21 5.43 -3.60
CA GLY A 94 3.20 5.23 -4.64
C GLY A 94 4.23 6.37 -4.71
N ALA A 95 3.80 7.62 -4.55
CA ALA A 95 4.70 8.77 -4.49
C ALA A 95 5.59 8.73 -3.25
N PHE A 96 5.03 8.48 -2.06
CA PHE A 96 5.81 8.32 -0.83
C PHE A 96 6.83 7.19 -0.93
N PHE A 97 6.43 6.05 -1.48
CA PHE A 97 7.31 4.92 -1.72
C PHE A 97 8.43 5.28 -2.71
N GLY A 98 8.10 5.91 -3.85
CA GLY A 98 9.07 6.34 -4.84
C GLY A 98 10.11 7.31 -4.26
N ILE A 99 9.65 8.32 -3.50
CA ILE A 99 10.53 9.25 -2.79
C ILE A 99 11.42 8.49 -1.80
N GLY A 100 10.85 7.58 -0.99
CA GLY A 100 11.60 6.78 -0.03
C GLY A 100 12.69 5.92 -0.69
N VAL A 101 12.36 5.26 -1.79
CA VAL A 101 13.33 4.46 -2.57
C VAL A 101 14.42 5.36 -3.16
N ILE A 102 14.08 6.52 -3.72
CA ILE A 102 15.07 7.47 -4.26
C ILE A 102 16.04 7.91 -3.15
N ILE A 103 15.54 8.26 -1.97
CA ILE A 103 16.39 8.66 -0.83
C ILE A 103 17.32 7.51 -0.44
N VAL A 104 16.81 6.28 -0.34
CA VAL A 104 17.62 5.09 -0.03
C VAL A 104 18.70 4.86 -1.10
N ILE A 105 18.38 5.02 -2.39
CA ILE A 105 19.35 4.90 -3.49
C ILE A 105 20.42 5.98 -3.41
N LEU A 106 20.05 7.24 -3.20
CA LEU A 106 21.00 8.35 -3.07
C LEU A 106 21.98 8.12 -1.90
N ARG A 107 21.48 7.56 -0.79
CA ARG A 107 22.30 7.16 0.37
C ARG A 107 23.28 6.04 0.02
N LEU A 108 22.81 5.00 -0.69
CA LEU A 108 23.66 3.89 -1.13
C LEU A 108 24.75 4.33 -2.11
N LEU A 109 24.48 5.35 -2.91
CA LEU A 109 25.45 5.95 -3.83
C LEU A 109 26.41 6.94 -3.14
N ASN A 110 26.29 7.13 -1.82
CA ASN A 110 27.10 8.07 -1.03
C ASN A 110 27.01 9.52 -1.55
N ILE A 111 25.90 9.89 -2.20
CA ILE A 111 25.68 11.23 -2.75
C ILE A 111 25.25 12.22 -1.63
N PHE A 112 24.76 11.69 -0.51
CA PHE A 112 24.24 12.43 0.63
C PHE A 112 24.47 11.70 1.94
#